data_AF-A0A915L879-F1
#
_entry.id   AF-A0A915L879-F1
#
_cell.length_a   1.000
_cell.length_b   1.000
_cell.length_c   1.000
_cell.angle_alpha   90.00
_cell.angle_beta   90.00
_cell.angle_gamma   90.00
#
_symmetry.space_group_name_H-M   'P 1'
#
loop_
_entity.id
_entity.type
_entity.pdbx_description
1 polymer ?
#
loop_
_entity_poly.entity_id
_entity_poly.type
_entity_poly.pdbx_seq_one_letter_code
_entity_poly.pdbx_strand_id
1 'polypeptide(L)'
;GGDGGILREVLKHPHVESVVLCEIDKKVVDACKKYLPSMAASFGHPKVTLHIGDGLEFMKKNQNRFDVIITDSSDPIGPAETLFTDSYYHLLNGALTENGVLASQGSSVRKMIFIRLHIFYGDFYGLIYDQTKSSLTALEESRKWPFDPTH
;
A
#
# COMPACT_ATOMS: atom_id res chain seq x y z
N GLY A 1 -2.38 0.29 4.34
CA GLY A 1 -3.15 -0.61 3.46
C GLY A 1 -4.52 -0.96 4.00
N GLY A 2 -4.63 -1.33 5.28
CA GLY A 2 -5.86 -1.82 5.91
C GLY A 2 -7.06 -0.87 5.97
N ASP A 3 -6.93 0.40 5.58
CA ASP A 3 -8.04 1.34 5.46
C ASP A 3 -8.86 1.18 4.16
N GLY A 4 -8.27 0.58 3.12
CA GLY A 4 -8.92 0.33 1.84
C GLY A 4 -8.80 1.48 0.82
N GLY A 5 -8.05 2.54 1.12
CA GLY A 5 -7.83 3.68 0.22
C GLY A 5 -7.10 3.31 -1.07
N ILE A 6 -5.97 2.60 -0.97
CA ILE A 6 -5.23 2.09 -2.15
C ILE A 6 -6.14 1.20 -3.00
N LEU A 7 -6.86 0.30 -2.34
CA LEU A 7 -7.77 -0.64 -2.99
C LEU A 7 -8.86 0.08 -3.79
N ARG A 8 -9.46 1.14 -3.22
CA ARG A 8 -10.46 1.97 -3.89
C ARG A 8 -9.93 2.60 -5.17
N GLU A 9 -8.68 3.07 -5.17
CA GLU A 9 -8.09 3.72 -6.34
C GLU A 9 -7.67 2.71 -7.41
N VAL A 10 -7.04 1.60 -7.02
CA VAL A 10 -6.65 0.52 -7.94
C VAL A 10 -7.88 -0.01 -8.70
N LEU A 11 -9.03 -0.14 -8.04
CA LEU A 11 -10.26 -0.63 -8.65
C LEU A 11 -10.88 0.31 -9.70
N LYS A 12 -10.43 1.57 -9.81
CA LYS A 12 -10.87 2.49 -10.88
C LYS A 12 -10.30 2.11 -12.24
N HIS A 13 -9.22 1.32 -12.27
CA HIS A 13 -8.58 0.91 -13.52
C HIS A 13 -9.32 -0.29 -14.15
N PRO A 14 -9.85 -0.16 -15.37
CA PRO A 14 -10.69 -1.20 -16.00
C PRO A 14 -9.91 -2.49 -16.29
N HIS A 15 -8.60 -2.37 -16.56
CA HIS A 15 -7.71 -3.49 -16.85
C HIS A 15 -7.32 -4.33 -15.63
N VAL A 16 -7.64 -3.88 -14.41
CA VAL A 16 -7.40 -4.68 -13.21
C VAL A 16 -8.40 -5.83 -13.17
N GLU A 17 -7.91 -7.07 -13.23
CA GLU A 17 -8.75 -8.27 -13.19
C GLU A 17 -8.96 -8.78 -11.75
N SER A 18 -7.92 -8.70 -10.92
CA SER A 18 -7.97 -9.10 -9.51
C SER A 18 -7.03 -8.25 -8.66
N VAL A 19 -7.36 -8.09 -7.38
CA VAL A 19 -6.53 -7.40 -6.38
C VAL A 19 -6.50 -8.23 -5.12
N VAL A 20 -5.29 -8.48 -4.59
CA VAL A 20 -5.10 -9.08 -3.27
C VAL A 20 -4.60 -8.01 -2.32
N LEU A 21 -5.31 -7.82 -1.22
CA LEU A 21 -4.87 -6.98 -0.11
C LEU A 21 -4.43 -7.88 1.03
N CYS A 22 -3.16 -7.82 1.40
CA CYS A 22 -2.60 -8.52 2.55
C CYS A 22 -2.46 -7.51 3.71
N GLU A 23 -3.17 -7.74 4.81
CA GLU A 23 -3.13 -6.89 6.00
C GLU A 23 -2.86 -7.73 7.24
N ILE A 24 -1.92 -7.31 8.08
CA ILE A 24 -1.52 -8.06 9.27
C ILE A 24 -2.55 -7.93 10.40
N ASP A 25 -3.20 -6.76 10.52
CA ASP A 25 -4.14 -6.49 11.61
C ASP A 25 -5.60 -6.44 11.13
N LYS A 26 -6.33 -7.52 11.42
CA LYS A 26 -7.78 -7.61 11.15
C LYS A 26 -8.56 -6.48 11.82
N LYS A 27 -8.13 -6.01 13.00
CA LYS A 27 -8.86 -4.97 13.75
C LYS A 27 -8.82 -3.63 13.02
N VAL A 28 -7.75 -3.33 12.29
CA VAL A 28 -7.67 -2.14 11.43
C VAL A 28 -8.76 -2.21 10.36
N VAL A 29 -8.86 -3.33 9.64
CA VAL A 29 -9.89 -3.53 8.61
C VAL A 29 -11.30 -3.41 9.18
N ASP A 30 -11.56 -4.06 10.32
CA ASP A 30 -12.88 -4.03 10.95
C ASP A 30 -13.25 -2.62 11.45
N ALA A 31 -12.29 -1.89 12.01
CA ALA A 31 -12.47 -0.50 12.43
C ALA A 31 -12.75 0.40 11.23
N CYS A 32 -12.01 0.28 10.13
CA CYS A 32 -12.23 1.06 8.92
C CYS A 32 -13.59 0.74 8.28
N LYS A 33 -14.03 -0.52 8.27
CA LYS A 33 -15.40 -0.89 7.85
C LYS A 33 -16.49 -0.22 8.69
N LYS A 34 -16.26 -0.07 10.00
CA LYS A 34 -17.22 0.53 10.94
C LYS A 34 -17.24 2.06 10.88
N TYR A 35 -16.07 2.70 10.85
CA TYR A 35 -15.93 4.14 11.06
C TYR A 35 -15.60 4.91 9.76
N LEU A 36 -15.07 4.25 8.73
CA LEU A 36 -14.70 4.84 7.43
C LEU A 36 -15.37 4.09 6.26
N PRO A 37 -16.71 3.96 6.23
CA PRO A 37 -17.41 3.11 5.26
C PRO A 37 -17.18 3.53 3.80
N SER A 38 -16.91 4.81 3.52
CA SER A 38 -16.58 5.29 2.17
C SER A 38 -15.21 4.81 1.68
N MET A 39 -14.24 4.59 2.57
CA MET A 39 -12.95 3.98 2.24
C MET A 39 -13.09 2.47 2.12
N ALA A 40 -13.81 1.87 3.08
CA ALA A 40 -13.92 0.43 3.21
C ALA A 40 -14.93 -0.24 2.25
N ALA A 41 -15.68 0.53 1.46
CA ALA A 41 -16.58 -0.03 0.44
C ALA A 41 -15.84 -0.92 -0.58
N SER A 42 -14.56 -0.63 -0.83
CA SER A 42 -13.70 -1.37 -1.76
C SER A 42 -13.44 -2.82 -1.34
N PHE A 43 -13.49 -3.14 -0.04
CA PHE A 43 -13.28 -4.52 0.46
C PHE A 43 -14.35 -5.51 -0.02
N GLY A 44 -15.54 -5.04 -0.40
CA GLY A 44 -16.63 -5.88 -0.89
C GLY A 44 -16.64 -6.08 -2.41
N HIS A 45 -15.69 -5.50 -3.14
CA HIS A 45 -15.67 -5.56 -4.60
C HIS A 45 -15.33 -6.98 -5.10
N PRO A 46 -15.99 -7.52 -6.14
CA PRO A 46 -15.81 -8.93 -6.57
C PRO A 46 -14.38 -9.27 -7.04
N LYS A 47 -13.61 -8.25 -7.44
CA LYS A 47 -12.19 -8.41 -7.83
C LYS A 47 -11.24 -8.49 -6.63
N VAL A 48 -11.72 -8.29 -5.40
CA VAL A 48 -10.88 -8.16 -4.21
C VAL A 48 -10.84 -9.44 -3.42
N THR A 49 -9.62 -9.88 -3.09
CA THR A 49 -9.37 -10.91 -2.09
C THR A 49 -8.63 -10.29 -0.91
N LEU A 50 -9.24 -10.32 0.27
CA LEU A 50 -8.61 -9.88 1.51
C LEU A 50 -7.90 -11.07 2.18
N HIS A 51 -6.59 -10.96 2.35
CA HIS A 51 -5.78 -11.89 3.13
C HIS A 51 -5.40 -11.23 4.46
N ILE A 52 -5.76 -11.86 5.58
CA ILE A 52 -5.33 -11.42 6.91
C ILE A 52 -4.10 -12.24 7.30
N GLY A 53 -2.94 -11.60 7.38
CA GLY A 53 -1.68 -12.26 7.66
C GLY A 53 -0.46 -11.40 7.37
N ASP A 54 0.71 -11.95 7.69
CA ASP A 54 2.00 -11.31 7.44
C ASP A 54 2.31 -11.27 5.93
N GLY A 55 2.56 -10.07 5.41
CA GLY A 55 2.92 -9.83 4.01
C GLY A 55 4.19 -10.56 3.58
N LEU A 56 5.19 -10.72 4.46
CA LEU A 56 6.41 -11.48 4.15
C LEU A 56 6.09 -12.95 3.91
N GLU A 57 5.34 -13.58 4.80
CA GLU A 57 4.93 -14.98 4.64
C GLU A 57 4.02 -15.18 3.44
N PHE A 58 3.17 -14.20 3.15
CA PHE A 58 2.33 -14.19 1.96
C PHE A 58 3.19 -14.17 0.68
N MET A 59 4.18 -13.29 0.59
CA MET A 59 5.03 -13.17 -0.60
C MET A 59 5.91 -14.40 -0.82
N LYS A 60 6.41 -15.05 0.24
CA LYS A 60 7.14 -16.33 0.13
C LYS A 60 6.36 -17.42 -0.58
N LYS A 61 5.03 -17.42 -0.44
CA LYS A 61 4.13 -18.41 -1.02
C LYS A 61 3.64 -18.04 -2.43
N ASN A 62 3.89 -16.83 -2.88
CA ASN A 62 3.35 -16.30 -4.14
C ASN A 62 4.50 -15.75 -5.01
N GLN A 63 5.07 -16.61 -5.84
CA GLN A 63 6.17 -16.26 -6.75
C GLN A 63 5.65 -16.15 -8.19
N ASN A 64 6.16 -15.16 -8.95
CA ASN A 64 5.76 -14.88 -10.34
C ASN A 64 4.23 -14.78 -10.52
N ARG A 65 3.55 -14.01 -9.65
CA ARG A 65 2.07 -13.91 -9.63
C ARG A 65 1.51 -12.52 -9.86
N PHE A 66 2.29 -11.45 -9.62
CA PHE A 66 1.75 -10.10 -9.57
C PHE A 66 2.39 -9.21 -10.63
N ASP A 67 1.56 -8.53 -11.41
CA ASP A 67 2.03 -7.49 -12.34
C ASP A 67 2.35 -6.19 -11.60
N VAL A 68 1.65 -5.92 -10.51
CA VAL A 68 1.87 -4.73 -9.67
C VAL A 68 1.87 -5.14 -8.20
N ILE A 69 2.88 -4.71 -7.45
CA ILE A 69 2.90 -4.78 -6.00
C ILE A 69 2.93 -3.35 -5.44
N ILE A 70 2.08 -3.08 -4.45
CA ILE A 70 2.06 -1.82 -3.70
C ILE A 70 2.28 -2.15 -2.22
N THR A 71 3.39 -1.68 -1.65
CA THR A 71 3.63 -1.74 -0.20
C THR A 71 3.21 -0.42 0.43
N ASP A 72 2.02 -0.40 1.02
CA ASP A 72 1.46 0.73 1.76
C ASP A 72 1.55 0.46 3.27
N SER A 73 2.75 0.65 3.81
CA SER A 73 3.10 0.43 5.21
C SER A 73 3.21 1.74 5.99
N SER A 74 3.06 1.65 7.31
CA SER A 74 3.45 2.72 8.23
C SER A 74 4.97 2.92 8.24
N ASP A 75 5.42 3.99 8.89
CA ASP A 75 6.84 4.25 9.12
C ASP A 75 7.56 3.03 9.73
N PRO A 76 8.87 2.84 9.45
CA PRO A 76 9.64 1.66 9.86
C PRO A 76 9.88 1.62 11.37
N ILE A 77 8.82 1.37 12.13
CA ILE A 77 8.83 1.23 13.58
C ILE A 77 8.03 -0.02 13.89
N GLY A 78 8.64 -0.96 14.62
CA GLY A 78 7.97 -2.20 15.02
C GLY A 78 7.71 -3.13 13.81
N PRO A 79 6.48 -3.64 13.62
CA PRO A 79 6.20 -4.66 12.58
C PRO A 79 6.55 -4.24 11.15
N ALA A 80 6.63 -2.93 10.86
CA ALA A 80 6.94 -2.42 9.53
C ALA A 80 8.44 -2.40 9.22
N GLU A 81 9.35 -2.52 10.20
CA GLU A 81 10.81 -2.46 9.97
C GLU A 81 11.31 -3.50 8.97
N THR A 82 10.72 -4.69 9.02
CA THR A 82 11.06 -5.82 8.14
C THR A 82 10.70 -5.56 6.68
N LEU A 83 9.82 -4.61 6.39
CA LEU A 83 9.42 -4.21 5.03
C LEU A 83 10.44 -3.28 4.36
N PHE A 84 11.52 -2.90 5.06
CA PHE A 84 12.56 -2.01 4.55
C PHE A 84 13.93 -2.70 4.41
N THR A 85 13.98 -4.04 4.42
CA THR A 85 15.22 -4.81 4.27
C THR A 85 15.44 -5.28 2.82
N ASP A 86 16.69 -5.48 2.42
CA ASP A 86 17.04 -6.04 1.10
C ASP A 86 16.37 -7.41 0.85
N SER A 87 16.26 -8.22 1.91
CA SER A 87 15.58 -9.51 1.86
C SER A 87 14.10 -9.39 1.48
N TYR A 88 13.42 -8.34 1.94
CA TYR A 88 12.04 -8.07 1.55
C TYR A 88 11.97 -7.66 0.07
N TYR A 89 12.84 -6.78 -0.40
CA TYR A 89 12.85 -6.39 -1.82
C TYR A 89 13.20 -7.54 -2.76
N HIS A 90 14.10 -8.44 -2.37
CA HIS A 90 14.36 -9.68 -3.13
C HIS A 90 13.12 -10.58 -3.20
N LEU A 91 12.38 -10.67 -2.09
CA LEU A 91 11.15 -11.43 -2.01
C LEU A 91 10.06 -10.84 -2.92
N LEU A 92 9.91 -9.53 -2.91
CA LEU A 92 8.98 -8.81 -3.79
C LEU A 92 9.34 -9.00 -5.27
N ASN A 93 10.63 -8.92 -5.61
CA ASN A 93 11.08 -9.15 -6.98
C ASN A 93 10.77 -10.58 -7.47
N GLY A 94 10.86 -11.58 -6.59
CA GLY A 94 10.45 -12.95 -6.94
C GLY A 94 8.93 -13.14 -7.06
N ALA A 95 8.15 -12.30 -6.37
CA ALA A 95 6.68 -12.30 -6.45
C ALA A 95 6.14 -11.63 -7.72
N LEU A 96 6.90 -10.69 -8.30
CA LEU A 96 6.56 -10.00 -9.54
C LEU A 96 6.67 -10.90 -10.76
N THR A 97 5.83 -10.62 -11.76
CA THR A 97 6.00 -11.17 -13.11
C THR A 97 7.23 -10.57 -13.81
N GLU A 98 7.64 -11.14 -14.95
CA GLU A 98 8.80 -10.64 -15.72
C GLU A 98 8.71 -9.14 -16.05
N ASN A 99 7.48 -8.65 -16.28
CA ASN A 99 7.15 -7.25 -16.58
C ASN A 99 6.54 -6.52 -15.37
N GLY A 100 6.61 -7.13 -14.19
CA GLY A 100 6.00 -6.61 -12.99
C GLY A 100 6.72 -5.39 -12.44
N VAL A 101 5.97 -4.59 -11.67
CA VAL A 101 6.41 -3.31 -11.12
C VAL A 101 6.07 -3.20 -9.63
N LEU A 102 6.93 -2.50 -8.89
CA LEU A 102 6.80 -2.28 -7.46
C LEU A 102 6.66 -0.79 -7.15
N ALA A 103 5.70 -0.45 -6.29
CA ALA A 103 5.63 0.82 -5.59
C ALA A 103 5.65 0.57 -4.07
N SER A 104 6.43 1.35 -3.32
CA SER A 104 6.50 1.25 -1.86
C SER A 104 6.45 2.62 -1.21
N GLN A 105 5.76 2.72 -0.07
CA GLN A 105 5.81 3.90 0.79
C GLN A 105 7.27 4.14 1.20
N GLY A 106 7.73 5.38 1.00
CA GLY A 106 9.05 5.84 1.41
C GLY A 106 8.89 6.96 2.44
N SER A 107 9.37 6.76 3.66
CA SER A 107 9.26 7.71 4.77
C SER A 107 9.90 9.09 4.52
N SER A 108 10.72 9.25 3.47
CA SER A 108 11.16 10.55 2.96
C SER A 108 11.54 10.48 1.47
N VAL A 109 11.52 11.64 0.79
CA VAL A 109 11.89 11.84 -0.63
C VAL A 109 13.26 11.25 -1.01
N ARG A 110 14.14 10.97 -0.04
CA ARG A 110 15.47 10.37 -0.25
C ARG A 110 15.48 8.83 -0.33
N LYS A 111 14.41 8.14 0.09
CA LYS A 111 14.33 6.68 0.10
C LYS A 111 13.23 6.14 -0.82
N MET A 112 12.91 6.86 -1.88
CA MET A 112 12.17 6.28 -3.00
C MET A 112 13.14 5.38 -3.78
N ILE A 113 13.24 4.11 -3.38
CA ILE A 113 14.03 3.13 -4.11
C ILE A 113 13.25 2.78 -5.39
N PHE A 114 13.72 3.33 -6.52
CA PHE A 114 13.20 3.02 -7.85
C PHE A 114 13.68 1.62 -8.29
N ILE A 115 12.98 0.57 -7.87
CA ILE A 115 13.14 -0.75 -8.49
C ILE A 115 12.12 -0.85 -9.63
N ARG A 116 12.66 -0.76 -10.85
CA ARG A 116 12.04 -0.98 -12.16
C ARG A 116 10.65 -0.31 -12.33
N LEU A 117 10.65 1.02 -12.46
CA LEU A 117 9.54 1.72 -13.10
C LEU A 117 9.57 1.43 -14.61
N HIS A 118 8.73 0.52 -15.07
CA HIS A 118 8.20 0.54 -16.43
C HIS A 118 6.68 0.47 -16.32
N ILE A 119 6.04 1.63 -16.18
CA ILE A 119 4.58 1.71 -16.28
C ILE A 119 4.23 2.80 -17.27
N PHE A 120 3.35 2.40 -18.20
CA PHE A 120 2.63 3.21 -19.17
C PHE A 120 2.43 4.65 -18.69
N TYR A 121 3.00 5.58 -19.46
CA TYR A 121 2.84 7.03 -19.30
C TYR A 121 1.35 7.39 -19.24
N GLY A 122 0.90 7.96 -18.13
CA GLY A 122 -0.44 8.55 -18.00
C GLY A 122 -1.02 8.39 -16.60
N ASP A 123 -1.57 7.21 -16.29
CA ASP A 123 -2.55 7.09 -15.21
C ASP A 123 -1.94 6.67 -13.86
N PHE A 124 -0.88 5.85 -13.86
CA PHE A 124 -0.28 5.37 -12.61
C PHE A 124 0.61 6.43 -11.93
N TYR A 125 1.19 7.35 -12.72
CA TYR A 125 1.89 8.50 -12.17
C TYR A 125 0.93 9.43 -11.41
N GLY A 126 -0.30 9.59 -11.91
CA GLY A 126 -1.36 10.32 -11.21
C GLY A 126 -1.73 9.70 -9.87
N LEU A 127 -1.81 8.36 -9.79
CA LEU A 127 -2.08 7.64 -8.55
C LEU A 127 -0.99 7.85 -7.48
N ILE A 128 0.29 7.70 -7.86
CA ILE A 128 1.42 7.93 -6.96
C ILE A 128 1.50 9.42 -6.58
N TYR A 129 1.23 10.31 -7.52
CA TYR A 129 1.24 11.76 -7.28
C TYR A 129 0.11 12.20 -6.34
N ASP A 130 -1.10 11.67 -6.51
CA ASP A 130 -2.25 12.01 -5.67
C ASP A 130 -2.10 11.45 -4.25
N GLN A 131 -1.50 10.27 -4.08
CA GLN A 131 -1.16 9.73 -2.76
C GLN A 131 -0.06 10.55 -2.07
N THR A 132 1.00 10.92 -2.78
CA THR A 132 2.07 11.76 -2.21
C THR A 132 1.55 13.15 -1.84
N LYS A 133 0.67 13.74 -2.65
CA LYS A 133 0.00 15.01 -2.36
C LYS A 133 -0.93 14.90 -1.14
N SER A 134 -1.76 13.86 -1.07
CA SER A 134 -2.68 13.64 0.05
C SER A 134 -1.93 13.44 1.37
N SER A 135 -0.82 12.70 1.36
CA SER A 135 0.05 12.50 2.53
C SER A 135 0.76 13.78 2.96
N LEU A 136 1.20 14.62 2.00
CA LEU A 136 1.77 15.94 2.29
C LEU A 136 0.73 16.88 2.92
N THR A 137 -0.49 16.90 2.39
CA THR A 137 -1.59 17.70 2.96
C THR A 137 -1.96 17.21 4.36
N ALA A 138 -2.05 15.89 4.58
CA ALA A 138 -2.31 15.32 5.90
C ALA A 138 -1.20 15.61 6.93
N LEU A 139 0.07 15.63 6.50
CA LEU A 139 1.23 16.04 7.31
C LEU A 139 1.24 17.55 7.61
N GLU A 140 0.79 18.39 6.67
CA GLU A 140 0.63 19.82 6.90
C GLU A 140 -0.55 20.12 7.83
N GLU A 141 -1.62 19.33 7.77
CA GLU A 141 -2.76 19.43 8.67
C GLU A 141 -2.45 18.90 10.07
N SER A 142 -1.70 17.81 10.21
CA SER A 142 -1.26 17.30 11.53
C SER A 142 -0.32 18.26 12.25
N ARG A 143 0.49 19.03 11.51
CA ARG A 143 1.35 20.11 12.04
C ARG A 143 0.58 21.36 12.49
N LYS A 144 -0.72 21.49 12.15
CA LYS A 144 -1.58 22.59 12.61
C LYS A 144 -2.30 22.27 13.91
N TRP A 145 -2.22 21.04 14.43
CA TRP A 145 -2.78 20.69 15.73
C TRP A 145 -1.87 21.24 16.84
N PRO A 146 -2.34 22.15 17.71
CA PRO A 146 -1.52 22.60 18.83
C PRO A 146 -1.38 21.43 19.81
N PHE A 147 -0.16 20.93 19.96
CA PHE A 147 0.22 20.11 21.10
C PHE A 147 0.16 21.00 22.34
N ASP A 148 -0.85 20.81 23.19
CA ASP A 148 -0.81 21.27 24.58
C ASP A 148 0.02 20.25 25.37
N PRO A 149 1.24 20.60 25.86
CA PRO A 149 2.10 19.65 26.56
C PRO A 149 1.74 19.50 28.04
N THR A 150 0.57 19.97 28.48
CA THR A 150 0.11 19.77 29.85
C THR A 150 -1.31 19.24 29.86
N HIS A 151 -1.48 17.91 29.92
CA HIS A 151 -2.50 17.15 30.67
C HIS A 151 -2.21 15.65 30.55
#